data_AF-A0A0D2CJZ0-F1
#
_entry.id   AF-A0A0D2CJZ0-F1
#
_cell.length_a   1.000
_cell.length_b   1.000
_cell.length_c   1.000
_cell.angle_alpha   90.00
_cell.angle_beta   90.00
_cell.angle_gamma   90.00
#
_symmetry.space_group_name_H-M   'P 1'
#
loop_
_entity.id
_entity.type
_entity.pdbx_description
1 polymer ?
#
loop_
_entity_poly.entity_id
_entity_poly.type
_entity_poly.pdbx_seq_one_letter_code
_entity_poly.pdbx_strand_id
1 'polypeptide(L)'
;MPNRGGLTDREAAIDALIRFAWALDEGSSELSASSLTEDATMVLSFTHNGAIPRELTGRDTIVETLMSAVGRPLDTTHMATNIRCEVDGDKAELQAQILAQHFRGGEGLGPEFNDFYLFGNIYKCSIVRADDLWRISKVTIKAAWTQGNPEITQMPKSNQSTLVSCLNSNLKDITARIWRLRAKSTSFGVLVDGG
;
A
#
# COMPACT_ATOMS: atom_id res chain seq x y z
N MET A 1 7.24 9.79 14.58
CA MET A 1 8.57 9.22 14.94
C MET A 1 8.35 7.94 15.75
N PRO A 2 9.10 6.85 15.50
CA PRO A 2 8.95 5.61 16.26
C PRO A 2 9.41 5.75 17.71
N ASN A 3 8.71 5.09 18.63
CA ASN A 3 9.12 5.04 20.02
C ASN A 3 10.23 3.99 20.21
N ARG A 4 11.43 4.44 20.61
CA ARG A 4 12.63 3.59 20.67
C ARG A 4 12.99 3.14 22.09
N GLY A 5 12.23 3.50 23.12
CA GLY A 5 12.58 3.16 24.50
C GLY A 5 11.43 3.25 25.49
N GLY A 6 11.60 2.61 26.65
CA GLY A 6 10.61 2.61 27.74
C GLY A 6 9.38 1.73 27.49
N LEU A 7 9.33 0.99 26.38
CA LEU A 7 8.28 0.03 26.08
C LEU A 7 8.70 -1.38 26.49
N THR A 8 7.78 -2.13 27.08
CA THR A 8 7.87 -3.58 27.12
C THR A 8 7.82 -4.16 25.71
N ASP A 9 8.28 -5.40 25.52
CA ASP A 9 8.25 -6.04 24.20
C ASP A 9 6.83 -6.15 23.62
N ARG A 10 5.84 -6.39 24.49
CA ARG A 10 4.43 -6.38 24.10
C ARG A 10 4.00 -5.00 23.59
N GLU A 11 4.36 -3.92 24.30
CA GLU A 11 4.03 -2.56 23.88
C GLU A 11 4.76 -2.16 22.60
N ALA A 12 6.01 -2.58 22.43
CA ALA A 12 6.78 -2.30 21.22
C ALA A 12 6.24 -3.06 19.99
N ALA A 13 5.77 -4.30 20.16
CA ALA A 13 5.06 -5.03 19.11
C ALA A 13 3.73 -4.35 18.73
N ILE A 14 2.97 -3.86 19.73
CA ILE A 14 1.76 -3.08 19.49
C ILE A 14 2.07 -1.76 18.77
N ASP A 15 3.13 -1.07 19.18
CA ASP A 15 3.60 0.16 18.56
C ASP A 15 3.92 -0.03 17.07
N ALA A 16 4.40 -1.20 16.65
CA ALA A 16 4.56 -1.51 15.22
C ALA A 16 3.23 -1.42 14.44
N LEU A 17 2.13 -1.99 14.99
CA LEU A 17 0.80 -1.84 14.40
C LEU A 17 0.30 -0.39 14.45
N ILE A 18 0.50 0.30 15.56
CA ILE A 18 0.06 1.69 15.71
C ILE A 18 0.77 2.58 14.70
N ARG A 19 2.09 2.44 14.52
CA ARG A 19 2.83 3.17 13.48
C ARG A 19 2.34 2.86 12.07
N PHE A 20 2.03 1.60 11.78
CA PHE A 20 1.48 1.20 10.49
C PHE A 20 0.16 1.92 10.20
N ALA A 21 -0.77 1.95 11.16
CA ALA A 21 -2.07 2.61 11.02
C ALA A 21 -1.94 4.14 10.98
N TRP A 22 -1.19 4.72 11.92
CA TRP A 22 -1.00 6.16 12.07
C TRP A 22 -0.29 6.80 10.86
N ALA A 23 0.60 6.05 10.21
CA ALA A 23 1.24 6.50 9.00
C ALA A 23 0.26 6.78 7.85
N LEU A 24 -0.89 6.09 7.82
CA LEU A 24 -1.96 6.38 6.86
C LEU A 24 -2.58 7.73 7.17
N ASP A 25 -2.92 7.97 8.43
CA ASP A 25 -3.59 9.18 8.87
C ASP A 25 -2.71 10.43 8.72
N GLU A 26 -1.38 10.29 8.87
CA GLU A 26 -0.41 11.37 8.64
C GLU A 26 0.13 11.46 7.20
N GLY A 27 -0.19 10.49 6.34
CA GLY A 27 0.41 10.39 5.01
C GLY A 27 1.95 10.22 5.02
N SER A 28 2.50 9.60 6.06
CA SER A 28 3.94 9.53 6.34
C SER A 28 4.58 8.23 5.83
N SER A 29 5.25 8.29 4.68
CA SER A 29 6.00 7.16 4.13
C SER A 29 7.09 6.66 5.09
N GLU A 30 7.78 7.56 5.80
CA GLU A 30 8.83 7.21 6.75
C GLU A 30 8.27 6.43 7.95
N LEU A 31 7.15 6.89 8.52
CA LEU A 31 6.52 6.20 9.63
C LEU A 31 6.00 4.82 9.19
N SER A 32 5.42 4.72 7.99
CA SER A 32 4.98 3.45 7.42
C SER A 32 6.17 2.50 7.23
N ALA A 33 7.26 2.96 6.62
CA ALA A 33 8.47 2.16 6.40
C ALA A 33 9.09 1.68 7.72
N SER A 34 9.03 2.49 8.79
CA SER A 34 9.53 2.08 10.10
C SER A 34 8.80 0.86 10.67
N SER A 35 7.53 0.66 10.30
CA SER A 35 6.66 -0.38 10.85
C SER A 35 6.80 -1.74 10.19
N LEU A 36 7.51 -1.83 9.07
CA LEU A 36 7.57 -3.01 8.20
C LEU A 36 9.01 -3.54 8.08
N THR A 37 9.18 -4.86 8.05
CA THR A 37 10.45 -5.47 7.59
C THR A 37 10.63 -5.21 6.10
N GLU A 38 11.88 -5.27 5.60
CA GLU A 38 12.18 -5.02 4.19
C GLU A 38 11.40 -5.96 3.25
N ASP A 39 11.24 -7.21 3.66
CA ASP A 39 10.54 -8.30 2.97
C ASP A 39 9.08 -8.46 3.38
N ALA A 40 8.49 -7.47 4.06
CA ALA A 40 7.15 -7.59 4.62
C ALA A 40 6.09 -7.96 3.58
N THR A 41 5.09 -8.71 4.00
CA THR A 41 3.96 -9.12 3.15
C THR A 41 2.64 -8.57 3.69
N MET A 42 1.81 -8.00 2.82
CA MET A 42 0.48 -7.51 3.16
C MET A 42 -0.58 -8.24 2.33
N VAL A 43 -1.56 -8.82 3.02
CA VAL A 43 -2.70 -9.53 2.41
C VAL A 43 -3.99 -8.74 2.67
N LEU A 44 -4.65 -8.31 1.60
CA LEU A 44 -5.90 -7.55 1.63
C LEU A 44 -7.07 -8.45 1.24
N SER A 45 -7.99 -8.68 2.18
CA SER A 45 -9.21 -9.47 1.97
C SER A 45 -10.44 -8.61 2.22
N PHE A 46 -10.83 -7.88 1.18
CA PHE A 46 -11.98 -6.95 1.19
C PHE A 46 -13.20 -7.47 0.44
N THR A 47 -13.13 -8.70 -0.09
CA THR A 47 -14.16 -9.27 -0.95
C THR A 47 -15.08 -10.22 -0.20
N HIS A 48 -16.36 -10.18 -0.54
CA HIS A 48 -17.32 -11.21 -0.16
C HIS A 48 -17.14 -12.46 -1.06
N ASN A 49 -17.49 -13.65 -0.57
CA ASN A 49 -17.63 -14.89 -1.36
C ASN A 49 -16.39 -15.41 -2.12
N GLY A 50 -15.26 -15.58 -1.42
CA GLY A 50 -14.19 -16.45 -1.91
C GLY A 50 -13.34 -15.90 -3.06
N ALA A 51 -13.44 -14.61 -3.37
CA ALA A 51 -12.49 -13.99 -4.28
C ALA A 51 -11.06 -13.99 -3.69
N ILE A 52 -10.08 -14.01 -4.59
CA ILE A 52 -8.67 -14.16 -4.25
C ILE A 52 -8.18 -12.89 -3.53
N PRO A 53 -7.65 -12.99 -2.30
CA PRO A 53 -7.04 -11.86 -1.61
C PRO A 53 -5.93 -11.23 -2.44
N ARG A 54 -5.79 -9.91 -2.39
CA ARG A 54 -4.66 -9.22 -3.01
C ARG A 54 -3.47 -9.30 -2.06
N GLU A 55 -2.33 -9.78 -2.57
CA GLU A 55 -1.07 -9.81 -1.83
C GLU A 55 -0.09 -8.77 -2.39
N LEU A 56 0.65 -8.14 -1.49
CA LEU A 56 1.74 -7.21 -1.78
C LEU A 56 2.97 -7.65 -0.97
N THR A 57 4.14 -7.61 -1.60
CA THR A 57 5.40 -8.04 -0.98
C THR A 57 6.44 -6.94 -1.13
N GLY A 58 7.25 -6.78 -0.08
CA GLY A 58 8.30 -5.77 0.02
C GLY A 58 7.79 -4.47 0.64
N ARG A 59 8.56 -3.94 1.58
CA ARG A 59 8.25 -2.70 2.31
C ARG A 59 7.91 -1.55 1.37
N ASP A 60 8.77 -1.29 0.39
CA ASP A 60 8.64 -0.11 -0.47
C ASP A 60 7.37 -0.19 -1.33
N THR A 61 7.05 -1.39 -1.84
CA THR A 61 5.81 -1.67 -2.56
C THR A 61 4.58 -1.39 -1.69
N ILE A 62 4.61 -1.87 -0.44
CA ILE A 62 3.51 -1.70 0.52
C ILE A 62 3.34 -0.22 0.87
N VAL A 63 4.43 0.46 1.24
CA VAL A 63 4.43 1.89 1.61
C VAL A 63 3.89 2.73 0.46
N GLU A 64 4.41 2.57 -0.75
CA GLU A 64 3.94 3.39 -1.88
C GLU A 64 2.48 3.10 -2.23
N THR A 65 2.04 1.84 -2.15
CA THR A 65 0.63 1.49 -2.35
C THR A 65 -0.28 2.16 -1.32
N LEU A 66 0.08 2.11 -0.04
CA LEU A 66 -0.72 2.68 1.04
C LEU A 66 -0.76 4.21 0.97
N MET A 67 0.38 4.85 0.75
CA MET A 67 0.46 6.31 0.70
C MET A 67 -0.23 6.88 -0.54
N SER A 68 -0.11 6.21 -1.70
CA SER A 68 -0.77 6.65 -2.93
C SER A 68 -2.28 6.43 -2.92
N ALA A 69 -2.77 5.37 -2.27
CA ALA A 69 -4.19 5.03 -2.25
C ALA A 69 -4.96 5.66 -1.09
N VAL A 70 -4.32 5.86 0.06
CA VAL A 70 -4.99 6.28 1.29
C VAL A 70 -4.31 7.51 1.89
N GLY A 71 -3.03 7.40 2.27
CA GLY A 71 -2.46 8.38 3.21
C GLY A 71 -2.25 9.79 2.65
N ARG A 72 -2.02 9.95 1.35
CA ARG A 72 -1.90 11.27 0.72
C ARG A 72 -3.22 11.83 0.18
N PRO A 73 -4.11 11.04 -0.46
CA PRO A 73 -5.30 11.60 -1.10
C PRO A 73 -6.55 11.73 -0.21
N LEU A 74 -6.60 11.08 0.96
CA LEU A 74 -7.81 10.99 1.79
C LEU A 74 -7.62 11.65 3.16
N ASP A 75 -8.70 12.23 3.69
CA ASP A 75 -8.79 12.52 5.12
C ASP A 75 -9.23 11.23 5.81
N THR A 76 -8.39 10.67 6.69
CA THR A 76 -8.64 9.34 7.26
C THR A 76 -8.22 9.23 8.72
N THR A 77 -8.90 8.32 9.43
CA THR A 77 -8.50 7.90 10.78
C THR A 77 -8.61 6.39 10.92
N HIS A 78 -7.59 5.78 11.55
CA HIS A 78 -7.54 4.35 11.84
C HIS A 78 -7.45 4.10 13.34
N MET A 79 -8.56 3.69 13.93
CA MET A 79 -8.65 3.38 15.36
C MET A 79 -8.41 1.90 15.61
N ALA A 80 -7.24 1.55 16.15
CA ALA A 80 -6.90 0.19 16.56
C ALA A 80 -7.33 -0.08 18.02
N THR A 81 -8.11 -1.13 18.24
CA THR A 81 -8.63 -1.53 19.54
C THR A 81 -8.72 -3.05 19.68
N ASN A 82 -9.09 -3.54 20.87
CA ASN A 82 -9.25 -4.97 21.20
C ASN A 82 -8.00 -5.79 20.84
N ILE A 83 -6.83 -5.21 21.12
CA ILE A 83 -5.54 -5.75 20.71
C ILE A 83 -5.15 -6.92 21.59
N ARG A 84 -4.98 -8.08 20.95
CA ARG A 84 -4.43 -9.29 21.54
C ARG A 84 -3.03 -9.49 20.98
N CYS A 85 -2.04 -9.56 21.83
CA CYS A 85 -0.63 -9.69 21.44
C CYS A 85 0.04 -10.72 22.34
N GLU A 86 0.64 -11.71 21.70
CA GLU A 86 1.44 -12.76 22.32
C GLU A 86 2.87 -12.58 21.84
N VAL A 87 3.83 -12.58 22.76
CA VAL A 87 5.26 -12.38 22.49
C VAL A 87 6.00 -13.65 22.87
N ASP A 88 6.85 -14.14 21.98
CA ASP A 88 7.75 -15.26 22.17
C ASP A 88 9.16 -14.86 21.71
N GLY A 89 10.01 -14.48 22.68
CA GLY A 89 11.38 -14.04 22.42
C GLY A 89 11.47 -12.81 21.51
N ASP A 90 11.92 -13.03 20.27
CA ASP A 90 12.09 -12.02 19.22
C ASP A 90 10.92 -11.96 18.23
N LYS A 91 9.82 -12.67 18.51
CA LYS A 91 8.61 -12.73 17.67
C LYS A 91 7.37 -12.36 18.47
N ALA A 92 6.37 -11.86 17.76
CA ALA A 92 5.06 -11.60 18.32
C ALA A 92 3.96 -11.85 17.29
N GLU A 93 2.85 -12.40 17.77
CA GLU A 93 1.62 -12.57 16.99
C GLU A 93 0.56 -11.65 17.57
N LEU A 94 -0.08 -10.86 16.71
CA LEU A 94 -1.01 -9.83 17.10
C LEU A 94 -2.32 -9.94 16.31
N GLN A 95 -3.45 -9.76 17.00
CA GLN A 95 -4.74 -9.51 16.38
C GLN A 95 -5.38 -8.25 16.95
N ALA A 96 -6.01 -7.46 16.08
CA ALA A 96 -6.66 -6.22 16.48
C ALA A 96 -7.91 -5.95 15.64
N GLN A 97 -8.85 -5.18 16.18
CA GLN A 97 -9.97 -4.63 15.45
C GLN A 97 -9.68 -3.18 15.08
N ILE A 98 -9.84 -2.85 13.81
CA ILE A 98 -9.50 -1.53 13.28
C ILE A 98 -10.77 -0.93 12.68
N LEU A 99 -11.20 0.21 13.20
CA LEU A 99 -12.20 1.04 12.54
C LEU A 99 -11.46 2.07 11.68
N ALA A 100 -11.65 2.00 10.36
CA ALA A 100 -10.98 2.88 9.40
C ALA A 100 -12.01 3.73 8.66
N GLN A 101 -12.00 5.04 8.89
CA GLN A 101 -12.95 5.98 8.31
C GLN A 101 -12.25 6.88 7.29
N HIS A 102 -12.83 6.99 6.10
CA HIS A 102 -12.25 7.74 4.99
C HIS A 102 -13.25 8.76 4.47
N PHE A 103 -12.73 9.97 4.21
CA PHE A 103 -13.36 11.00 3.40
C PHE A 103 -12.41 11.36 2.25
N ARG A 104 -12.90 12.05 1.22
CA ARG A 104 -11.98 12.65 0.23
C ARG A 104 -11.15 13.74 0.91
N GLY A 105 -9.92 13.94 0.44
CA GLY A 105 -9.03 14.96 1.00
C GLY A 105 -9.66 16.35 1.01
N GLY A 106 -9.65 16.99 2.19
CA GLY A 106 -10.23 18.31 2.43
C GLY A 106 -11.75 18.34 2.62
N GLU A 107 -12.45 17.21 2.49
CA GLU A 107 -13.91 17.16 2.67
C GLU A 107 -14.32 16.74 4.10
N GLY A 108 -13.40 16.22 4.93
CA GLY A 108 -13.74 15.63 6.23
C GLY A 108 -14.23 16.61 7.32
N LEU A 109 -14.05 17.92 7.13
CA LEU A 109 -14.44 18.96 8.10
C LEU A 109 -15.72 19.73 7.73
N GLY A 110 -16.34 19.46 6.58
CA GLY A 110 -17.50 20.24 6.12
C GLY A 110 -18.85 19.66 6.55
N PRO A 111 -19.78 20.47 7.07
CA PRO A 111 -21.08 20.01 7.56
C PRO A 111 -22.01 19.48 6.44
N GLU A 112 -21.73 19.83 5.19
CA GLU A 112 -22.45 19.34 4.00
C GLU A 112 -21.87 18.04 3.42
N PHE A 113 -20.63 17.67 3.76
CA PHE A 113 -19.96 16.50 3.19
C PHE A 113 -20.20 15.26 4.07
N ASN A 114 -21.29 14.54 3.75
CA ASN A 114 -21.63 13.27 4.39
C ASN A 114 -21.20 12.04 3.56
N ASP A 115 -20.34 12.21 2.55
CA ASP A 115 -19.86 11.12 1.71
C ASP A 115 -18.58 10.52 2.31
N PHE A 116 -18.68 9.30 2.83
CA PHE A 116 -17.59 8.62 3.54
C PHE A 116 -17.54 7.15 3.16
N TYR A 117 -16.42 6.51 3.48
CA TYR A 117 -16.33 5.06 3.46
C TYR A 117 -15.68 4.53 4.74
N LEU A 118 -16.44 3.69 5.45
CA LEU A 118 -16.09 3.14 6.75
C LEU A 118 -15.85 1.64 6.63
N PHE A 119 -14.77 1.17 7.26
CA PHE A 119 -14.44 -0.25 7.37
C PHE A 119 -14.36 -0.67 8.82
N GLY A 120 -15.05 -1.76 9.15
CA GLY A 120 -14.74 -2.55 10.34
C GLY A 120 -13.81 -3.69 9.97
N ASN A 121 -12.54 -3.57 10.32
CA ASN A 121 -11.50 -4.53 9.94
C ASN A 121 -11.03 -5.39 11.12
N ILE A 122 -10.50 -6.56 10.78
CA ILE A 122 -9.70 -7.42 11.66
C ILE A 122 -8.31 -7.52 11.05
N TYR A 123 -7.30 -7.10 11.81
CA TYR A 123 -5.90 -7.22 11.42
C TYR A 123 -5.30 -8.42 12.14
N LYS A 124 -4.48 -9.19 11.43
CA LYS A 124 -3.60 -10.21 12.00
C LYS A 124 -2.18 -9.91 11.57
N CYS A 125 -1.26 -9.78 12.52
CA CYS A 125 0.11 -9.40 12.26
C CYS A 125 1.09 -10.41 12.85
N SER A 126 2.06 -10.83 12.05
CA SER A 126 3.29 -11.43 12.51
C SER A 126 4.34 -10.33 12.60
N ILE A 127 4.99 -10.22 13.74
CA ILE A 127 5.89 -9.13 14.09
C ILE A 127 7.21 -9.72 14.60
N VAL A 128 8.33 -9.14 14.22
CA VAL A 128 9.66 -9.57 14.63
C VAL A 128 10.45 -8.40 15.18
N ARG A 129 11.36 -8.67 16.12
CA ARG A 129 12.38 -7.70 16.52
C ARG A 129 13.41 -7.59 15.40
N ALA A 130 13.55 -6.40 14.83
CA ALA A 130 14.54 -6.10 13.82
C ALA A 130 15.32 -4.86 14.26
N ASP A 131 16.60 -5.05 14.58
CA ASP A 131 17.45 -4.03 15.21
C ASP A 131 16.86 -3.55 16.55
N ASP A 132 16.65 -2.24 16.70
CA ASP A 132 16.09 -1.58 17.87
C ASP A 132 14.57 -1.41 17.83
N LEU A 133 13.90 -1.93 16.78
CA LEU A 133 12.46 -1.78 16.59
C LEU A 133 11.78 -3.12 16.34
N TRP A 134 10.55 -3.24 16.85
CA TRP A 134 9.64 -4.28 16.39
C TRP A 134 9.02 -3.88 15.06
N ARG A 135 8.94 -4.82 14.11
CA ARG A 135 8.46 -4.57 12.74
C ARG A 135 7.56 -5.71 12.28
N ILE A 136 6.51 -5.34 11.57
CA ILE A 136 5.56 -6.26 10.95
C ILE A 136 6.26 -6.94 9.77
N SER A 137 6.39 -8.27 9.83
CA SER A 137 6.83 -9.09 8.70
C SER A 137 5.65 -9.56 7.85
N LYS A 138 4.46 -9.69 8.46
CA LYS A 138 3.23 -9.99 7.74
C LYS A 138 2.04 -9.30 8.36
N VAL A 139 1.18 -8.71 7.54
CA VAL A 139 -0.13 -8.20 7.97
C VAL A 139 -1.23 -8.71 7.05
N THR A 140 -2.26 -9.30 7.65
CA THR A 140 -3.51 -9.65 6.96
C THR A 140 -4.60 -8.69 7.41
N ILE A 141 -5.18 -7.97 6.45
CA ILE A 141 -6.28 -7.05 6.66
C ILE A 141 -7.53 -7.69 6.09
N LYS A 142 -8.50 -7.96 6.96
CA LYS A 142 -9.81 -8.49 6.57
C LYS A 142 -10.90 -7.50 6.93
N ALA A 143 -11.71 -7.08 5.97
CA ALA A 143 -12.95 -6.37 6.27
C ALA A 143 -13.99 -7.36 6.83
N ALA A 144 -14.49 -7.10 8.03
CA ALA A 144 -15.66 -7.79 8.57
C ALA A 144 -16.95 -7.22 7.98
N TRP A 145 -16.97 -5.90 7.76
CA TRP A 145 -18.07 -5.16 7.14
C TRP A 145 -17.55 -3.82 6.62
N THR A 146 -18.33 -3.20 5.72
CA THR A 146 -18.11 -1.84 5.25
C THR A 146 -19.42 -1.06 5.24
N GLN A 147 -19.35 0.26 5.26
CA GLN A 147 -20.51 1.16 5.22
C GLN A 147 -20.15 2.45 4.47
N GLY A 148 -21.07 2.97 3.66
CA GLY A 148 -20.89 4.21 2.92
C GLY A 148 -20.53 3.99 1.45
N ASN A 149 -19.88 4.97 0.83
CA ASN A 149 -19.61 5.02 -0.60
C ASN A 149 -18.24 4.44 -0.97
N PRO A 150 -18.16 3.28 -1.63
CA PRO A 150 -16.89 2.67 -2.01
C PRO A 150 -16.09 3.45 -3.06
N GLU A 151 -16.67 4.47 -3.70
CA GLU A 151 -15.94 5.33 -4.65
C GLU A 151 -14.93 6.26 -3.97
N ILE A 152 -15.05 6.50 -2.65
CA ILE A 152 -14.12 7.34 -1.88
C ILE A 152 -12.68 6.80 -1.94
N THR A 153 -12.52 5.48 -1.82
CA THR A 153 -11.21 4.81 -1.82
C THR A 153 -10.78 4.36 -3.21
N GLN A 154 -11.50 4.75 -4.26
CA GLN A 154 -11.13 4.47 -5.64
C GLN A 154 -10.40 5.68 -6.22
N MET A 155 -9.32 5.43 -6.96
CA MET A 155 -8.65 6.49 -7.72
C MET A 155 -9.65 7.19 -8.65
N PRO A 156 -9.68 8.53 -8.70
CA PRO A 156 -10.55 9.25 -9.62
C PRO A 156 -10.30 8.80 -11.06
N LYS A 157 -11.37 8.56 -11.83
CA LYS A 157 -11.30 8.08 -13.22
C LYS A 157 -10.43 8.96 -14.14
N SER A 158 -10.20 10.22 -13.77
CA SER A 158 -9.35 11.17 -14.51
C SER A 158 -7.86 10.79 -14.55
N ASN A 159 -7.35 10.00 -13.60
CA ASN A 159 -5.95 9.56 -13.58
C ASN A 159 -5.72 8.19 -14.25
N GLN A 160 -6.78 7.45 -14.59
CA GLN A 160 -6.67 6.19 -15.32
C GLN A 160 -6.26 6.43 -16.79
N SER A 161 -6.68 7.56 -17.38
CA SER A 161 -6.30 7.93 -18.76
C SER A 161 -4.85 8.41 -18.88
N THR A 162 -4.28 9.01 -17.85
CA THR A 162 -2.90 9.52 -17.85
C THR A 162 -1.87 8.38 -17.81
N LEU A 163 -2.13 7.30 -17.06
CA LEU A 163 -1.26 6.11 -17.06
C LEU A 163 -1.37 5.30 -18.36
N VAL A 164 -2.57 5.13 -18.91
CA VAL A 164 -2.78 4.48 -20.21
C VAL A 164 -2.14 5.28 -21.35
N SER A 165 -2.22 6.62 -21.31
CA SER A 165 -1.57 7.46 -22.32
C SER A 165 -0.04 7.45 -22.21
N CYS A 166 0.53 7.42 -21.01
CA CYS A 166 1.98 7.35 -20.78
C CYS A 166 2.58 5.98 -21.17
N LEU A 167 1.84 4.88 -20.94
CA LEU A 167 2.22 3.54 -21.43
C LEU A 167 2.11 3.43 -22.96
N ASN A 168 1.07 4.03 -23.55
CA ASN A 168 0.87 4.03 -25.00
C ASN A 168 1.88 4.92 -25.74
N SER A 169 2.35 6.02 -25.16
CA SER A 169 3.42 6.84 -25.75
C SER A 169 4.75 6.10 -25.76
N ASN A 170 5.09 5.40 -24.67
CA ASN A 170 6.31 4.57 -24.61
C ASN A 170 6.29 3.40 -25.61
N LEU A 171 5.14 2.76 -25.83
CA LEU A 171 5.01 1.70 -26.85
C LEU A 171 5.18 2.24 -28.28
N LYS A 172 4.67 3.45 -28.57
CA LYS A 172 4.87 4.12 -29.87
C LYS A 172 6.33 4.51 -30.10
N ASP A 173 7.03 4.98 -29.08
CA ASP A 173 8.45 5.30 -29.17
C ASP A 173 9.32 4.06 -29.36
N ILE A 174 9.01 2.95 -28.67
CA ILE A 174 9.71 1.67 -28.85
C ILE A 174 9.50 1.12 -30.26
N THR A 175 8.26 1.12 -30.77
CA THR A 175 7.97 0.64 -32.13
C THR A 175 8.61 1.53 -33.21
N ALA A 176 8.61 2.85 -33.05
CA ALA A 176 9.31 3.77 -33.94
C ALA A 176 10.83 3.54 -33.94
N ARG A 177 11.42 3.22 -32.78
CA ARG A 177 12.86 2.95 -32.64
C ARG A 177 13.25 1.62 -33.29
N ILE A 178 12.43 0.58 -33.14
CA ILE A 178 12.60 -0.72 -33.82
C ILE A 178 12.50 -0.56 -35.34
N TRP A 179 11.56 0.26 -35.83
CA TRP A 179 11.40 0.52 -37.27
C TRP A 179 12.61 1.25 -37.86
N ARG A 180 13.15 2.26 -37.17
CA ARG A 180 14.38 2.97 -37.59
C ARG A 180 15.62 2.06 -37.60
N LEU A 181 15.71 1.10 -36.67
CA LEU A 181 16.81 0.14 -36.63
C LEU A 181 16.72 -0.88 -37.79
N ARG A 182 15.51 -1.34 -38.13
CA ARG A 182 15.28 -2.22 -39.30
C ARG A 182 15.53 -1.51 -40.64
N ALA A 183 15.15 -0.24 -40.77
CA ALA A 183 15.39 0.53 -41.98
C ALA A 183 16.89 0.78 -42.25
N LYS A 184 17.72 0.87 -41.20
CA LYS A 184 19.19 0.99 -41.32
C LYS A 184 19.87 -0.32 -41.69
N SER A 185 19.31 -1.48 -41.33
CA SER A 185 19.88 -2.79 -41.69
C SER A 185 19.62 -3.22 -43.14
N THR A 186 18.65 -2.64 -43.82
CA THR A 186 18.32 -2.93 -45.22
C THR A 186 19.14 -2.16 -46.26
N SER A 187 20.04 -1.26 -45.83
CA SER A 187 20.90 -0.44 -46.70
C SER A 187 22.32 -0.98 -46.92
N PHE A 188 22.65 -2.19 -46.43
CA PHE A 188 23.91 -2.87 -46.71
C PHE A 188 23.62 -4.22 -47.36
N GLY A 189 23.53 -4.24 -48.69
CA GLY A 189 23.33 -5.51 -49.39
C GLY A 189 23.05 -5.41 -50.88
N VAL A 190 23.79 -4.61 -51.64
CA VAL A 190 24.09 -4.90 -53.07
C VAL A 190 25.40 -4.19 -53.42
N LEU A 191 26.46 -4.95 -53.70
CA LEU A 191 27.49 -4.65 -54.70
C LEU A 191 28.35 -5.91 -54.86
N VAL A 192 27.98 -6.75 -55.83
CA VAL A 192 28.85 -7.77 -56.41
C VAL A 192 28.73 -7.66 -57.93
N ASP A 193 29.88 -7.80 -58.57
CA ASP A 193 30.20 -8.07 -59.98
C ASP A 193 30.46 -6.95 -60.99
N GLY A 194 31.59 -7.16 -61.68
CA GLY A 194 32.03 -6.49 -62.91
C GLY A 194 33.49 -6.76 -63.24
N GLY A 195 33.84 -8.02 -63.54
CA GLY A 195 35.01 -8.38 -64.34
C GLY A 195 34.67 -8.49 -65.82
#